data_AF-A0A8B5W6C4-F1
#
_entry.id   AF-A0A8B5W6C4-F1
#
_cell.length_a   1.000
_cell.length_b   1.000
_cell.length_c   1.000
_cell.angle_alpha   90.00
_cell.angle_beta   90.00
_cell.angle_gamma   90.00
#
_symmetry.space_group_name_H-M   'P 1'
#
loop_
_entity.id
_entity.type
_entity.pdbx_description
1 polymer ?
#
loop_
_entity_poly.entity_id
_entity_poly.type
_entity_poly.pdbx_seq_one_letter_code
_entity_poly.pdbx_strand_id
1 'polypeptide(L)'
;MKKVYGFHLSVWVYILFMYFTQGTFSFMALNVFLAWLPIVFAELLLKLESKWRWFFISLWLLFFPNIPYLMTDLFHLASLRIYQPGGHFLDDSNAWWSYLLLLLPILLMVFVGMVQVFKIISAVKLQMIQKISGIVLLSVLSSIAVYIGRFDRVHSVELFIHPMTVLKLLIGNWSVGKFQFVLMFSILQLGIWGLIYFLPHVFQEE
;
A
#
# COMPACT_ATOMS: atom_id res chain seq x y z
N MET A 1 -9.38 18.25 12.21
CA MET A 1 -9.52 17.23 13.27
C MET A 1 -10.68 16.28 13.02
N LYS A 2 -11.95 16.73 12.96
CA LYS A 2 -13.13 15.86 12.76
C LYS A 2 -13.05 14.92 11.53
N LYS A 3 -12.55 15.41 10.38
CA LYS A 3 -12.41 14.62 9.14
C LYS A 3 -11.40 13.45 9.26
N VAL A 4 -10.34 13.59 10.07
CA VAL A 4 -9.30 12.56 10.24
C VAL A 4 -9.82 11.41 11.11
N TYR A 5 -10.55 11.72 12.18
CA TYR A 5 -11.19 10.70 13.01
C TYR A 5 -12.26 9.92 12.25
N GLY A 6 -13.03 10.59 11.39
CA GLY A 6 -14.00 9.93 10.52
C GLY A 6 -13.34 8.89 9.60
N PHE A 7 -12.22 9.24 8.96
CA PHE A 7 -11.46 8.30 8.12
C PHE A 7 -10.99 7.06 8.91
N HIS A 8 -10.34 7.26 10.07
CA HIS A 8 -9.86 6.13 10.87
C HIS A 8 -11.01 5.26 11.39
N LEU A 9 -12.13 5.86 11.82
CA LEU A 9 -13.31 5.12 12.24
C LEU A 9 -13.86 4.26 11.10
N SER A 10 -13.97 4.80 9.89
CA SER A 10 -14.43 4.04 8.72
C SER A 10 -13.52 2.85 8.40
N VAL A 11 -12.20 3.03 8.51
CA VAL A 11 -11.23 1.93 8.32
C VAL A 11 -11.42 0.84 9.37
N TRP A 12 -11.59 1.21 10.64
CA TRP A 12 -11.83 0.25 11.72
C TRP A 12 -13.15 -0.50 11.56
N VAL A 13 -14.23 0.21 11.18
CA VAL A 13 -15.52 -0.43 10.88
C VAL A 13 -15.38 -1.44 9.76
N TYR A 14 -14.68 -1.09 8.67
CA TYR A 14 -14.40 -2.02 7.58
C TYR A 14 -13.60 -3.25 8.05
N ILE A 15 -12.53 -3.06 8.83
CA ILE A 15 -11.69 -4.15 9.33
C ILE A 15 -12.52 -5.12 10.17
N LEU A 16 -13.31 -4.60 11.11
CA LEU A 16 -14.17 -5.42 11.98
C LEU A 16 -15.25 -6.15 11.16
N PHE A 17 -15.88 -5.46 10.21
CA PHE A 17 -16.85 -6.08 9.30
C PHE A 17 -16.23 -7.25 8.53
N MET A 18 -15.11 -7.03 7.84
CA MET A 18 -14.43 -8.10 7.08
C MET A 18 -14.00 -9.27 7.96
N TYR A 19 -13.54 -9.00 9.18
CA TYR A 19 -13.10 -10.04 10.10
C TYR A 19 -14.25 -10.94 10.58
N PHE A 20 -15.42 -10.35 10.89
CA PHE A 20 -16.55 -11.09 11.47
C PHE A 20 -17.54 -11.63 10.44
N THR A 21 -17.68 -10.99 9.28
CA THR A 21 -18.76 -11.31 8.33
C THR A 21 -18.28 -11.99 7.05
N GLN A 22 -17.01 -11.83 6.66
CA GLN A 22 -16.49 -12.39 5.41
C GLN A 22 -15.68 -13.65 5.69
N GLY A 23 -16.07 -14.78 5.10
CA GLY A 23 -15.27 -16.01 5.16
C GLY A 23 -14.05 -15.92 4.25
N THR A 24 -14.30 -16.01 2.93
CA THR A 24 -13.27 -16.10 1.88
C THR A 24 -12.33 -14.90 1.83
N PHE A 25 -12.83 -13.70 2.11
CA PHE A 25 -12.07 -12.44 2.01
C PHE A 25 -11.67 -11.85 3.36
N SER A 26 -11.77 -12.60 4.46
CA SER A 26 -11.35 -12.17 5.81
C SER A 26 -9.92 -11.64 5.87
N PHE A 27 -9.02 -12.15 5.01
CA PHE A 27 -7.62 -11.70 4.92
C PHE A 27 -7.50 -10.19 4.62
N MET A 28 -8.47 -9.59 3.94
CA MET A 28 -8.47 -8.15 3.66
C MET A 28 -8.55 -7.30 4.93
N ALA A 29 -9.12 -7.84 6.02
CA ALA A 29 -9.12 -7.15 7.30
C ALA A 29 -7.69 -6.88 7.78
N LEU A 30 -6.83 -7.92 7.72
CA LEU A 30 -5.42 -7.81 8.10
C LEU A 30 -4.64 -6.94 7.11
N ASN A 31 -4.85 -7.12 5.80
CA ASN A 31 -4.10 -6.36 4.80
C ASN A 31 -4.42 -4.85 4.86
N VAL A 32 -5.69 -4.49 5.05
CA VAL A 32 -6.08 -3.08 5.23
C VAL A 32 -5.58 -2.53 6.56
N PHE A 33 -5.57 -3.34 7.63
CA PHE A 33 -4.95 -2.93 8.91
C PHE A 33 -3.46 -2.64 8.75
N LEU A 34 -2.71 -3.51 8.08
CA LEU A 34 -1.27 -3.33 7.83
C LEU A 34 -0.99 -2.10 6.95
N ALA A 35 -1.83 -1.83 5.94
CA ALA A 35 -1.74 -0.63 5.11
C ALA A 35 -2.17 0.66 5.85
N TRP A 36 -2.99 0.54 6.90
CA TRP A 36 -3.40 1.66 7.75
C TRP A 36 -2.29 2.12 8.71
N LEU A 37 -1.46 1.20 9.22
CA LEU A 37 -0.33 1.52 10.10
C LEU A 37 0.62 2.61 9.55
N PRO A 38 1.17 2.52 8.33
CA PRO A 38 2.04 3.57 7.80
C PRO A 38 1.29 4.89 7.64
N ILE A 39 -0.02 4.86 7.37
CA ILE A 39 -0.83 6.09 7.32
C ILE A 39 -0.81 6.82 8.67
N VAL A 40 -1.01 6.09 9.76
CA VAL A 40 -0.95 6.64 11.12
C VAL A 40 0.47 7.10 11.47
N PHE A 41 1.50 6.31 11.13
CA PHE A 41 2.89 6.65 11.43
C PHE A 41 3.35 7.92 10.72
N ALA A 42 2.93 8.15 9.47
CA ALA A 42 3.20 9.40 8.77
C ALA A 42 2.54 10.60 9.45
N GLU A 43 1.29 10.46 9.92
CA GLU A 43 0.62 11.54 10.65
C GLU A 43 1.31 11.87 11.97
N LEU A 44 1.72 10.84 12.73
CA LEU A 44 2.45 11.03 13.98
C LEU A 44 3.82 11.67 13.72
N LEU A 45 4.53 11.21 12.69
CA LEU A 45 5.80 11.80 12.24
C LEU A 45 5.67 13.29 11.95
N LEU A 46 4.60 13.72 11.25
CA LEU A 46 4.40 15.12 10.86
C LEU A 46 3.89 16.00 12.01
N LYS A 47 3.23 15.43 13.03
CA LYS A 47 2.72 16.17 14.20
C LYS A 47 3.74 16.30 15.33
N LEU A 48 4.73 15.41 15.41
CA LEU A 48 5.70 15.38 16.51
C LEU A 48 6.92 16.25 16.23
N GLU A 49 7.19 17.20 17.13
CA GLU A 49 8.42 18.01 17.09
C GLU A 49 9.59 17.37 17.87
N SER A 50 9.33 16.29 18.62
CA SER A 50 10.33 15.63 19.46
C SER A 50 11.17 14.58 18.71
N LYS A 51 12.24 14.09 19.36
CA LYS A 51 13.10 13.00 18.84
C LYS A 51 12.34 11.71 18.48
N TRP A 52 11.15 11.50 19.05
CA TRP A 52 10.28 10.37 18.73
C TRP A 52 9.84 10.33 17.27
N ARG A 53 9.93 11.45 16.54
CA ARG A 53 9.71 11.50 15.09
C ARG A 53 10.58 10.48 14.33
N TRP A 54 11.82 10.25 14.79
CA TRP A 54 12.75 9.31 14.14
C TRP A 54 12.33 7.84 14.33
N PHE A 55 11.61 7.54 15.41
CA PHE A 55 11.02 6.23 15.59
C PHE A 55 9.86 6.00 14.60
N PHE A 56 8.99 7.00 14.44
CA PHE A 56 7.85 6.90 13.50
C PHE A 56 8.25 6.88 12.03
N ILE A 57 9.33 7.54 11.62
CA ILE A 57 9.82 7.41 10.23
C ILE A 57 10.38 6.00 9.96
N SER A 58 11.04 5.36 10.94
CA SER A 58 11.48 3.97 10.80
C SER A 58 10.30 3.02 10.69
N LEU A 59 9.27 3.19 11.53
CA LEU A 59 8.03 2.42 11.43
C LEU A 59 7.29 2.68 10.11
N TRP A 60 7.25 3.93 9.65
CA TRP A 60 6.67 4.28 8.37
C TRP A 60 7.39 3.56 7.23
N LEU A 61 8.72 3.63 7.15
CA LEU A 61 9.49 2.93 6.11
C LEU A 61 9.28 1.42 6.14
N LEU A 62 9.20 0.83 7.33
CA LEU A 62 8.99 -0.60 7.50
C LEU A 62 7.62 -1.05 6.98
N PHE A 63 6.57 -0.30 7.31
CA PHE A 63 5.20 -0.69 6.97
C PHE A 63 4.71 -0.10 5.65
N PHE A 64 5.39 0.91 5.09
CA PHE A 64 5.02 1.54 3.83
C PHE A 64 4.73 0.55 2.69
N PRO A 65 5.51 -0.54 2.49
CA PRO A 65 5.24 -1.51 1.43
C PRO A 65 3.85 -2.15 1.50
N ASN A 66 3.19 -2.17 2.67
CA ASN A 66 1.83 -2.69 2.80
C ASN A 66 0.79 -1.84 2.07
N ILE A 67 1.05 -0.55 1.82
CA ILE A 67 0.16 0.30 1.02
C ILE A 67 0.11 -0.20 -0.42
N PRO A 68 1.21 -0.22 -1.20
CA PRO A 68 1.17 -0.73 -2.56
C PRO A 68 0.95 -2.25 -2.60
N TYR A 69 1.29 -3.02 -1.55
CA TYR A 69 0.92 -4.45 -1.45
C TYR A 69 -0.56 -4.70 -1.71
N LEU A 70 -1.46 -3.84 -1.21
CA LEU A 70 -2.91 -3.95 -1.44
C LEU A 70 -3.29 -4.02 -2.92
N MET A 71 -2.50 -3.44 -3.82
CA MET A 71 -2.74 -3.54 -5.26
C MET A 71 -2.65 -4.99 -5.76
N THR A 72 -1.82 -5.82 -5.12
CA THR A 72 -1.71 -7.25 -5.45
C THR A 72 -2.95 -8.03 -5.01
N ASP A 73 -3.72 -7.53 -4.05
CA ASP A 73 -4.96 -8.18 -3.64
C ASP A 73 -6.07 -8.07 -4.70
N LEU A 74 -5.92 -7.19 -5.70
CA LEU A 74 -6.80 -7.15 -6.87
C LEU A 74 -6.80 -8.47 -7.65
N PHE A 75 -5.73 -9.28 -7.56
CA PHE A 75 -5.71 -10.61 -8.18
C PHE A 75 -6.78 -11.54 -7.58
N HIS A 76 -7.27 -11.28 -6.37
CA HIS A 76 -8.39 -12.04 -5.79
C HIS A 76 -9.73 -11.78 -6.47
N LEU A 77 -9.88 -10.71 -7.26
CA LEU A 77 -11.09 -10.50 -8.07
C LEU A 77 -11.33 -11.64 -9.07
N ALA A 78 -10.26 -12.32 -9.51
CA ALA A 78 -10.37 -13.51 -10.37
C ALA A 78 -11.12 -14.68 -9.68
N SER A 79 -11.18 -14.71 -8.35
CA SER A 79 -11.91 -15.74 -7.60
C SER A 79 -13.43 -15.55 -7.61
N LEU A 80 -13.93 -14.36 -7.96
CA LEU A 80 -15.36 -14.05 -7.96
C LEU A 80 -16.12 -14.68 -9.13
N ARG A 81 -15.42 -15.19 -10.16
CA ARG A 81 -15.99 -15.88 -11.34
C ARG A 81 -17.16 -15.13 -12.03
N ILE A 82 -17.19 -13.80 -11.94
CA ILE A 82 -18.27 -12.94 -12.47
C ILE A 82 -18.28 -12.94 -14.01
N TYR A 83 -17.10 -13.08 -14.62
CA TYR A 83 -16.92 -13.08 -16.07
C TYR A 83 -17.24 -14.45 -16.67
N GLN A 84 -18.09 -14.48 -17.70
CA GLN A 84 -18.47 -15.69 -18.44
C GLN A 84 -17.93 -15.68 -19.89
N PRO A 85 -17.71 -16.87 -20.48
CA PRO A 85 -17.44 -16.98 -21.92
C PRO A 85 -18.51 -16.26 -22.75
N GLY A 86 -18.10 -15.49 -23.75
CA GLY A 86 -19.00 -14.66 -24.57
C GLY A 86 -19.08 -13.19 -24.13
N GLY A 87 -18.35 -12.79 -23.08
CA GLY A 87 -18.27 -11.39 -22.66
C GLY A 87 -19.41 -10.94 -21.72
N HIS A 88 -20.18 -11.90 -21.20
CA HIS A 88 -21.27 -11.63 -20.28
C HIS A 88 -20.80 -11.64 -18.82
N PHE A 89 -21.48 -10.86 -17.99
CA PHE A 89 -21.26 -10.84 -16.55
C PHE A 89 -22.45 -11.50 -15.84
N LEU A 90 -22.14 -12.28 -14.81
CA LEU A 90 -23.15 -12.80 -13.90
C LEU A 90 -23.82 -11.68 -13.12
N ASP A 91 -25.15 -11.69 -13.13
CA ASP A 91 -25.97 -10.85 -12.25
C ASP A 91 -26.10 -11.50 -10.86
N ASP A 92 -24.95 -11.71 -10.20
CA ASP A 92 -24.88 -12.22 -8.83
C ASP A 92 -24.57 -11.07 -7.87
N SER A 93 -25.59 -10.62 -7.15
CA SER A 93 -25.47 -9.52 -6.19
C SER A 93 -24.40 -9.77 -5.13
N ASN A 94 -24.17 -11.01 -4.69
CA ASN A 94 -23.16 -11.31 -3.67
C ASN A 94 -21.74 -11.14 -4.22
N ALA A 95 -21.53 -11.52 -5.48
CA ALA A 95 -20.25 -11.35 -6.15
C ALA A 95 -19.93 -9.86 -6.38
N TRP A 96 -20.93 -9.06 -6.75
CA TRP A 96 -20.78 -7.60 -6.88
C TRP A 96 -20.51 -6.91 -5.54
N TRP A 97 -21.15 -7.35 -4.44
CA TRP A 97 -20.80 -6.86 -3.10
C TRP A 97 -19.37 -7.19 -2.71
N SER A 98 -18.93 -8.42 -2.98
CA SER A 98 -17.55 -8.84 -2.72
C SER A 98 -16.54 -8.05 -3.56
N TYR A 99 -16.87 -7.77 -4.83
CA TYR A 99 -16.09 -6.90 -5.70
C TYR A 99 -15.91 -5.51 -5.09
N LEU A 100 -16.99 -4.89 -4.61
CA LEU A 100 -16.94 -3.58 -3.98
C LEU A 100 -16.10 -3.60 -2.69
N LEU A 101 -16.28 -4.62 -1.85
CA LEU A 101 -15.53 -4.78 -0.59
C LEU A 101 -14.03 -5.00 -0.83
N LEU A 102 -13.64 -5.61 -1.95
CA LEU A 102 -12.23 -5.75 -2.32
C LEU A 102 -11.68 -4.46 -2.92
N LEU A 103 -12.37 -3.88 -3.91
CA LEU A 103 -11.84 -2.78 -4.72
C LEU A 103 -11.75 -1.45 -3.95
N LEU A 104 -12.83 -1.08 -3.25
CA LEU A 104 -12.94 0.24 -2.62
C LEU A 104 -11.81 0.53 -1.60
N PRO A 105 -11.51 -0.35 -0.63
CA PRO A 105 -10.41 -0.09 0.31
C PRO A 105 -9.04 -0.09 -0.38
N ILE A 106 -8.82 -0.91 -1.42
CA ILE A 106 -7.57 -0.90 -2.18
C ILE A 106 -7.37 0.48 -2.81
N LEU A 107 -8.36 1.00 -3.52
CA LEU A 107 -8.27 2.33 -4.16
C LEU A 107 -8.04 3.44 -3.14
N LEU A 108 -8.81 3.47 -2.05
CA LEU A 108 -8.73 4.52 -1.04
C LEU A 108 -7.41 4.47 -0.27
N MET A 109 -7.00 3.31 0.22
CA MET A 109 -5.80 3.16 1.03
C MET A 109 -4.54 3.39 0.21
N VAL A 110 -4.49 2.90 -1.03
CA VAL A 110 -3.38 3.17 -1.96
C VAL A 110 -3.30 4.66 -2.25
N PHE A 111 -4.40 5.31 -2.61
CA PHE A 111 -4.37 6.74 -2.92
C PHE A 111 -3.95 7.59 -1.71
N VAL A 112 -4.61 7.41 -0.56
CA VAL A 112 -4.31 8.15 0.66
C VAL A 112 -2.87 7.90 1.13
N GLY A 113 -2.43 6.64 1.13
CA GLY A 113 -1.09 6.25 1.55
C GLY A 113 0.00 6.80 0.62
N MET A 114 -0.21 6.76 -0.69
CA MET A 114 0.75 7.29 -1.67
C MET A 114 0.88 8.83 -1.57
N VAL A 115 -0.21 9.56 -1.31
CA VAL A 115 -0.19 11.02 -1.11
C VAL A 115 0.71 11.43 0.07
N GLN A 116 0.80 10.60 1.11
CA GLN A 116 1.61 10.94 2.30
C GLN A 116 3.11 11.06 2.02
N VAL A 117 3.62 10.35 1.01
CA VAL A 117 5.02 10.40 0.61
C VAL A 117 5.42 11.83 0.26
N PHE A 118 4.58 12.54 -0.50
CA PHE A 118 4.82 13.95 -0.84
C PHE A 118 4.80 14.86 0.38
N LYS A 119 3.92 14.61 1.36
CA LYS A 119 3.87 15.37 2.61
C LYS A 119 5.15 15.19 3.41
N ILE A 120 5.63 13.95 3.57
CA ILE A 120 6.88 13.65 4.28
C ILE A 120 8.07 14.29 3.56
N ILE A 121 8.17 14.12 2.24
CA ILE A 121 9.27 14.69 1.45
C ILE A 121 9.27 16.22 1.49
N SER A 122 8.10 16.86 1.52
CA SER A 122 8.00 18.33 1.66
C SER A 122 8.41 18.83 3.05
N ALA A 123 8.22 18.01 4.10
CA ALA A 123 8.60 18.36 5.47
C ALA A 123 10.12 18.26 5.70
N VAL A 124 10.85 17.54 4.86
CA VAL A 124 12.31 17.43 4.93
C VAL A 124 12.96 18.42 3.95
N LYS A 125 13.95 19.18 4.43
CA LYS A 125 14.74 20.08 3.60
C LYS A 125 15.74 19.29 2.74
N LEU A 126 15.27 18.83 1.57
CA LEU A 126 16.06 18.12 0.57
C LEU A 126 16.11 18.90 -0.75
N GLN A 127 17.21 18.77 -1.48
CA GLN A 127 17.32 19.26 -2.86
C GLN A 127 16.41 18.44 -3.78
N MET A 128 15.98 19.02 -4.92
CA MET A 128 15.06 18.35 -5.85
C MET A 128 15.57 16.97 -6.30
N ILE A 129 16.87 16.85 -6.60
CA ILE A 129 17.46 15.58 -7.02
C ILE A 129 17.40 14.51 -5.92
N GLN A 130 17.57 14.90 -4.65
CA GLN A 130 17.47 14.00 -3.50
C GLN A 130 16.02 13.55 -3.26
N LYS A 131 15.04 14.43 -3.54
CA LYS A 131 13.62 14.08 -3.48
C LYS A 131 13.27 13.04 -4.53
N ILE A 132 13.66 13.28 -5.79
CA ILE A 132 13.42 12.35 -6.90
C ILE A 132 14.12 11.02 -6.63
N SER A 133 15.40 11.03 -6.25
CA SER A 133 16.14 9.80 -5.96
C SER A 133 15.53 9.03 -4.80
N GLY A 134 15.04 9.73 -3.76
CA GLY A 134 14.34 9.12 -2.63
C GLY A 134 13.04 8.44 -3.02
N ILE A 135 12.24 9.05 -3.91
CA ILE A 135 11.00 8.47 -4.44
C ILE A 135 11.30 7.21 -5.26
N VAL A 136 12.29 7.28 -6.16
CA VAL A 136 12.70 6.13 -6.99
C VAL A 136 13.26 5.00 -6.14
N LEU A 137 14.10 5.31 -5.14
CA LEU A 137 14.62 4.31 -4.22
C LEU A 137 13.49 3.67 -3.40
N LEU A 138 12.55 4.48 -2.92
CA LEU A 138 11.40 3.99 -2.16
C LEU A 138 10.51 3.07 -3.00
N SER A 139 10.22 3.38 -4.27
CA SER A 139 9.43 2.47 -5.11
C SER A 139 10.13 1.14 -5.34
N VAL A 140 11.45 1.14 -5.56
CA VAL A 140 12.22 -0.10 -5.76
C VAL A 140 12.23 -0.94 -4.48
N LEU A 141 12.59 -0.35 -3.34
CA LEU A 141 12.62 -1.07 -2.06
C LEU A 141 11.23 -1.58 -1.66
N SER A 142 10.20 -0.75 -1.85
CA SER A 142 8.80 -1.13 -1.65
C SER A 142 8.40 -2.30 -2.54
N SER A 143 8.75 -2.27 -3.83
CA SER A 143 8.45 -3.36 -4.77
C SER A 143 9.14 -4.68 -4.39
N ILE A 144 10.37 -4.62 -3.89
CA ILE A 144 11.07 -5.80 -3.37
C ILE A 144 10.32 -6.36 -2.15
N ALA A 145 9.95 -5.49 -1.20
CA ALA A 145 9.23 -5.92 0.00
C ALA A 145 7.84 -6.52 -0.35
N VAL A 146 7.14 -5.95 -1.33
CA VAL A 146 5.88 -6.51 -1.85
C VAL A 146 6.11 -7.89 -2.48
N TYR A 147 7.17 -8.06 -3.28
CA TYR A 147 7.51 -9.36 -3.85
C TYR A 147 7.70 -10.42 -2.75
N ILE A 148 8.56 -10.14 -1.77
CA ILE A 148 8.88 -11.10 -0.71
C ILE A 148 7.63 -11.38 0.15
N GLY A 149 6.84 -10.35 0.47
CA GLY A 149 5.58 -10.53 1.19
C GLY A 149 4.56 -11.37 0.43
N ARG A 150 4.55 -11.33 -0.90
CA ARG A 150 3.54 -12.03 -1.73
C ARG A 150 3.97 -13.42 -2.18
N PHE A 151 5.21 -13.59 -2.60
CA PHE A 151 5.73 -14.84 -3.15
C PHE A 151 6.44 -15.68 -2.09
N ASP A 152 7.26 -15.05 -1.25
CA ASP A 152 8.00 -15.74 -0.18
C ASP A 152 7.21 -15.78 1.15
N ARG A 153 6.05 -15.11 1.21
CA ARG A 153 5.14 -15.03 2.37
C ARG A 153 5.79 -14.54 3.67
N VAL A 154 6.78 -13.68 3.55
CA VAL A 154 7.46 -13.08 4.71
C VAL A 154 6.61 -11.92 5.26
N HIS A 155 6.28 -11.98 6.54
CA HIS A 155 5.57 -10.89 7.21
C HIS A 155 6.51 -9.82 7.77
N SER A 156 6.03 -8.57 7.93
CA SER A 156 6.84 -7.48 8.50
C SER A 156 7.41 -7.78 9.90
N VAL A 157 6.80 -8.69 10.65
CA VAL A 157 7.26 -9.14 11.97
C VAL A 157 8.55 -9.98 11.87
N GLU A 158 8.72 -10.74 10.79
CA GLU A 158 9.90 -11.59 10.59
C GLU A 158 11.19 -10.79 10.41
N LEU A 159 11.10 -9.52 10.02
CA LEU A 159 12.26 -8.63 10.00
C LEU A 159 12.88 -8.47 11.39
N PHE A 160 12.07 -8.53 12.46
CA PHE A 160 12.54 -8.44 13.84
C PHE A 160 12.99 -9.79 14.40
N ILE A 161 12.30 -10.88 14.04
CA ILE A 161 12.57 -12.22 14.59
C ILE A 161 13.74 -12.89 13.85
N HIS A 162 13.80 -12.74 12.53
CA HIS A 162 14.77 -13.42 11.66
C HIS A 162 15.40 -12.45 10.63
N PRO A 163 16.08 -11.38 11.08
CA PRO A 163 16.58 -10.30 10.20
C PRO A 163 17.53 -10.81 9.11
N MET A 164 18.40 -11.78 9.43
CA MET A 164 19.36 -12.32 8.45
C MET A 164 18.69 -13.12 7.34
N THR A 165 17.60 -13.82 7.65
CA THR A 165 16.83 -14.57 6.64
C THR A 165 16.14 -13.60 5.69
N VAL A 166 15.50 -12.56 6.23
CA VAL A 166 14.86 -11.52 5.42
C VAL A 166 15.88 -10.75 4.59
N LEU A 167 17.05 -10.42 5.13
CA LEU A 167 18.11 -9.73 4.40
C LEU A 167 18.65 -10.58 3.23
N LYS A 168 18.80 -11.89 3.43
CA LYS A 168 19.17 -12.83 2.35
C LYS A 168 18.09 -12.91 1.28
N LEU A 169 16.81 -12.79 1.62
CA LEU A 169 15.73 -12.73 0.62
C LEU A 169 15.67 -11.38 -0.08
N LEU A 170 16.01 -10.28 0.60
CA LEU A 170 16.10 -8.95 -0.01
C LEU A 170 17.22 -8.86 -1.05
N ILE A 171 18.40 -9.38 -0.73
CA ILE A 171 19.63 -9.20 -1.53
C ILE A 171 19.95 -10.43 -2.38
N GLY A 172 19.62 -11.63 -1.91
CA GLY A 172 19.90 -12.90 -2.58
C GLY A 172 18.77 -13.41 -3.47
N ASN A 173 19.09 -14.42 -4.28
CA ASN A 173 18.15 -15.19 -5.11
C ASN A 173 17.34 -14.34 -6.11
N TRP A 174 18.01 -13.47 -6.86
CA TRP A 174 17.38 -12.73 -7.95
C TRP A 174 17.13 -13.63 -9.16
N SER A 175 15.88 -14.04 -9.33
CA SER A 175 15.40 -14.64 -10.57
C SER A 175 14.99 -13.56 -11.57
N VAL A 176 14.93 -13.92 -12.86
CA VAL A 176 14.41 -13.03 -13.92
C VAL A 176 12.98 -12.57 -13.59
N GLY A 177 12.14 -13.48 -13.05
CA GLY A 177 10.77 -13.16 -12.65
C GLY A 177 10.70 -12.14 -11.51
N LYS A 178 11.56 -12.27 -10.49
CA LYS A 178 11.66 -11.28 -9.40
C LYS A 178 12.09 -9.91 -9.92
N PHE A 179 13.09 -9.87 -10.79
CA PHE A 179 13.54 -8.62 -11.40
C PHE A 179 12.44 -7.94 -12.22
N GLN A 180 11.75 -8.69 -13.08
CA GLN A 180 10.63 -8.16 -13.88
C GLN A 180 9.50 -7.64 -13.00
N PHE A 181 9.11 -8.39 -11.96
CA PHE A 181 8.09 -7.93 -11.02
C PHE A 181 8.49 -6.62 -10.34
N VAL A 182 9.70 -6.55 -9.78
CA VAL A 182 10.19 -5.35 -9.08
C VAL A 182 10.20 -4.15 -10.01
N LEU A 183 10.66 -4.32 -11.25
CA LEU A 183 10.68 -3.25 -12.26
C LEU A 183 9.26 -2.77 -12.60
N MET A 184 8.37 -3.69 -12.97
CA MET A 184 6.98 -3.37 -13.35
C MET A 184 6.23 -2.69 -12.19
N PHE A 185 6.40 -3.22 -10.99
CA PHE A 185 5.72 -2.69 -9.81
C PHE A 185 6.31 -1.35 -9.36
N SER A 186 7.60 -1.11 -9.57
CA SER A 186 8.21 0.20 -9.34
C SER A 186 7.68 1.24 -10.33
N ILE A 187 7.56 0.88 -11.61
CA ILE A 187 6.96 1.74 -12.64
C ILE A 187 5.50 2.06 -12.29
N LEU A 188 4.73 1.07 -11.84
CA LEU A 188 3.34 1.26 -11.41
C LEU A 188 3.22 2.27 -10.26
N GLN A 189 4.05 2.12 -9.22
CA GLN A 189 4.08 3.06 -8.10
C GLN A 189 4.49 4.47 -8.53
N LEU A 190 5.51 4.59 -9.39
CA LEU A 190 5.95 5.87 -9.96
C LEU A 190 4.85 6.51 -10.82
N GLY A 191 4.10 5.72 -11.59
CA GLY A 191 2.95 6.19 -12.36
C GLY A 191 1.85 6.78 -11.47
N ILE A 192 1.51 6.10 -10.36
CA ILE A 192 0.54 6.61 -9.37
C ILE A 192 1.03 7.92 -8.76
N TRP A 193 2.30 8.01 -8.35
CA TRP A 193 2.86 9.25 -7.83
C TRP A 193 2.90 10.36 -8.88
N GLY A 194 3.20 10.05 -10.14
CA GLY A 194 3.11 10.98 -11.25
C GLY A 194 1.71 11.56 -11.38
N LEU A 195 0.67 10.71 -11.39
CA LEU A 195 -0.72 11.14 -11.43
C LEU A 195 -1.07 12.06 -10.25
N ILE A 196 -0.70 11.66 -9.02
CA ILE A 196 -0.94 12.47 -7.81
C ILE A 196 -0.25 13.84 -7.90
N TYR A 197 0.97 13.90 -8.46
CA TYR A 197 1.74 15.13 -8.60
C TYR A 197 1.10 16.11 -9.60
N PHE A 198 0.62 15.62 -10.75
CA PHE A 198 0.01 16.46 -11.78
C PHE A 198 -1.44 16.84 -11.50
N LEU A 199 -2.17 16.06 -10.69
CA LEU A 199 -3.60 16.26 -10.45
C LEU A 199 -3.96 17.69 -9.98
N PRO A 200 -3.24 18.33 -9.02
CA PRO A 200 -3.55 19.70 -8.61
C PRO A 200 -3.30 20.75 -9.71
N HIS A 201 -2.37 20.50 -10.64
CA HIS A 201 -2.02 21.46 -11.70
C HIS A 201 -3.11 21.50 -12.77
N VAL A 202 -3.75 20.36 -13.05
CA VAL A 202 -4.89 20.26 -13.96
C VAL A 202 -6.10 21.08 -13.47
N PHE A 203 -6.35 21.11 -12.16
CA PHE A 203 -7.50 21.82 -11.58
C PHE A 203 -7.21 23.29 -11.20
N GLN A 204 -6.01 23.80 -11.49
CA GLN A 204 -5.64 25.21 -11.29
C GLN A 204 -5.57 26.00 -12.61
N GLU A 205 -5.76 25.34 -13.75
CA GLU A 205 -5.77 25.95 -15.09
C GLU A 205 -7.18 26.38 -15.57
N GLU A 206 -8.17 26.39 -14.67
CA GLU A 206 -9.51 27.00 -14.88
C GLU A 206 -9.71 28.23 -13.99
#